data_AF-A0A327S1Y1-F1
#
_entry.id   AF-A0A327S1Y1-F1
#
_cell.length_a   1.000
_cell.length_b   1.000
_cell.length_c   1.000
_cell.angle_alpha   90.00
_cell.angle_beta   90.00
_cell.angle_gamma   90.00
#
_symmetry.space_group_name_H-M   'P 1'
#
loop_
_entity.id
_entity.type
_entity.pdbx_description
1 polymer ?
#
loop_
_entity_poly.entity_id
_entity_poly.type
_entity_poly.pdbx_seq_one_letter_code
_entity_poly.pdbx_strand_id
1 'polypeptide(L)'
;MSKSNYFSSKSVFGQLISLIDDSLIRREVKKCDSDRYTKRFTTKDHLISMLFCSFSKCTSLREISGAMLGLSGKTSSFQLNHIPKRSTLSDA
;
A
#
# COMPACT_ATOMS: atom_id res chain seq x y z
N MET A 1 11.07 15.59 -24.70
CA MET A 1 12.12 15.45 -23.67
C MET A 1 12.18 14.00 -23.21
N SER A 2 13.29 13.32 -23.49
CA SER A 2 13.59 12.01 -22.88
C SER A 2 13.83 12.22 -21.38
N LYS A 3 13.04 11.56 -20.53
CA LYS A 3 13.24 11.61 -19.07
C LYS A 3 14.46 10.77 -18.75
N SER A 4 15.49 11.40 -18.19
CA SER A 4 16.65 10.68 -17.66
C SER A 4 16.22 9.77 -16.51
N ASN A 5 16.52 8.46 -16.57
CA ASN A 5 16.20 7.49 -15.52
C ASN A 5 17.06 7.59 -14.24
N TYR A 6 17.94 8.60 -14.15
CA TYR A 6 18.77 8.83 -12.95
C TYR A 6 17.95 9.14 -11.70
N PHE A 7 16.77 9.77 -11.86
CA PHE A 7 15.88 10.07 -10.75
C PHE A 7 14.58 9.27 -10.89
N SER A 8 14.35 8.37 -9.93
CA SER A 8 13.09 7.63 -9.83
C SER A 8 11.95 8.60 -9.48
N SER A 9 10.87 8.54 -10.24
CA SER A 9 9.63 9.26 -9.94
C SER A 9 8.86 8.65 -8.76
N LYS A 10 9.27 7.46 -8.29
CA LYS A 10 8.67 6.78 -7.13
C LYS A 10 9.28 7.33 -5.83
N SER A 11 8.45 7.45 -4.80
CA SER A 11 8.92 7.75 -3.45
C SER A 11 9.89 6.67 -2.95
N VAL A 12 10.74 7.00 -1.97
CA VAL A 12 11.64 6.01 -1.33
C VAL A 12 10.84 4.81 -0.80
N PHE A 13 9.70 5.06 -0.15
CA PHE A 13 8.79 4.00 0.27
C PHE A 13 8.30 3.15 -0.92
N GLY A 14 7.87 3.77 -2.02
CA GLY A 14 7.46 3.04 -3.22
C GLY A 14 8.56 2.21 -3.85
N GLN A 15 9.82 2.64 -3.75
CA GLN A 15 10.99 1.86 -4.17
C GLN A 15 11.20 0.65 -3.27
N LEU A 16 11.10 0.83 -1.95
CA LEU A 16 11.18 -0.29 -0.98
C LEU A 16 10.07 -1.32 -1.20
N ILE A 17 8.82 -0.87 -1.39
CA ILE A 17 7.69 -1.76 -1.71
C ILE A 17 7.92 -2.47 -3.05
N SER A 18 8.61 -1.85 -4.02
CA SER A 18 8.93 -2.49 -5.30
C SER A 18 9.92 -3.67 -5.17
N LEU A 19 10.58 -3.83 -4.01
CA LEU A 19 11.44 -4.98 -3.74
C LEU A 19 10.66 -6.23 -3.33
N ILE A 20 9.38 -6.07 -2.95
CA ILE A 20 8.51 -7.20 -2.61
C ILE A 20 8.00 -7.80 -3.92
N ASP A 21 8.25 -9.08 -4.13
CA ASP A 21 7.76 -9.79 -5.31
C ASP A 21 6.24 -10.00 -5.25
N ASP A 22 5.53 -9.44 -6.23
CA ASP A 22 4.09 -9.60 -6.40
C ASP A 22 3.67 -11.07 -6.57
N SER A 23 4.55 -11.92 -7.11
CA SER A 23 4.28 -13.35 -7.29
C SER A 23 4.09 -14.06 -5.95
N LEU A 24 4.86 -13.67 -4.94
CA LEU A 24 4.77 -14.20 -3.58
C LEU A 24 3.42 -13.83 -2.96
N ILE A 25 3.02 -12.56 -3.06
CA ILE A 25 1.72 -12.10 -2.54
C ILE A 25 0.59 -12.86 -3.24
N ARG A 26 0.61 -12.96 -4.57
CA ARG A 26 -0.44 -13.67 -5.33
C ARG A 26 -0.55 -15.13 -4.96
N ARG A 27 0.58 -15.80 -4.71
CA ARG A 27 0.60 -17.20 -4.28
C ARG A 27 -0.07 -17.38 -2.92
N GLU A 28 0.27 -16.54 -1.95
CA GLU A 28 -0.33 -16.61 -0.61
C GLU A 28 -1.80 -16.21 -0.62
N VAL A 29 -2.20 -15.20 -1.41
CA VAL A 29 -3.61 -14.82 -1.60
C VAL A 29 -4.42 -16.00 -2.14
N LYS A 30 -3.92 -16.71 -3.17
CA LYS A 30 -4.60 -17.87 -3.73
C LYS A 30 -4.66 -19.04 -2.76
N LYS A 31 -3.61 -19.25 -1.97
CA LYS A 31 -3.53 -20.33 -0.98
C LYS A 31 -4.51 -20.12 0.17
N CYS A 32 -4.65 -18.88 0.64
CA CYS A 32 -5.48 -18.53 1.78
C CYS A 32 -6.89 -18.05 1.39
N ASP A 33 -7.17 -17.88 0.10
CA ASP A 33 -8.41 -17.30 -0.42
C ASP A 33 -8.73 -15.92 0.21
N SER A 34 -7.68 -15.15 0.54
CA SER A 34 -7.77 -13.97 1.42
C SER A 34 -8.42 -12.74 0.77
N ASP A 35 -8.43 -12.69 -0.57
CA ASP A 35 -9.11 -11.63 -1.33
C ASP A 35 -10.54 -12.00 -1.74
N ARG A 36 -11.08 -13.10 -1.20
CA ARG A 36 -12.43 -13.54 -1.51
C ARG A 36 -13.47 -12.57 -0.97
N TYR A 37 -14.39 -12.17 -1.84
CA TYR A 37 -15.42 -11.14 -1.59
C TYR A 37 -14.87 -9.73 -1.29
N THR A 38 -13.56 -9.54 -1.38
CA THR A 38 -12.90 -8.26 -1.16
C THR A 38 -13.12 -7.34 -2.35
N LYS A 39 -13.81 -6.21 -2.13
CA LYS A 39 -14.20 -5.31 -3.24
C LYS A 39 -13.08 -4.37 -3.70
N ARG A 40 -12.31 -3.82 -2.76
CA ARG A 40 -11.37 -2.70 -3.05
C ARG A 40 -10.08 -2.70 -2.22
N PHE A 41 -10.06 -3.35 -1.06
CA PHE A 41 -8.91 -3.33 -0.15
C PHE A 41 -8.28 -4.70 -0.08
N THR A 42 -7.44 -5.01 -1.06
CA THR A 42 -6.83 -6.34 -1.22
C THR A 42 -5.78 -6.63 -0.16
N THR A 43 -5.35 -7.89 -0.07
CA THR A 43 -4.23 -8.32 0.76
C THR A 43 -2.97 -7.50 0.49
N LYS A 44 -2.72 -7.12 -0.77
CA LYS A 44 -1.60 -6.24 -1.13
C LYS A 44 -1.79 -4.84 -0.55
N ASP A 45 -2.99 -4.25 -0.66
CA ASP A 45 -3.27 -2.92 -0.09
C ASP A 45 -3.12 -2.95 1.44
N HIS A 46 -3.57 -4.04 2.09
CA HIS A 46 -3.42 -4.23 3.53
C HIS A 46 -1.95 -4.32 3.96
N LEU A 47 -1.16 -5.15 3.28
CA LEU A 47 0.28 -5.27 3.52
C LEU A 47 0.99 -3.92 3.41
N ILE A 48 0.75 -3.17 2.32
CA ILE A 48 1.39 -1.87 2.12
C ILE A 48 0.95 -0.88 3.21
N SER A 49 -0.31 -0.91 3.64
CA SER A 49 -0.83 -0.06 4.72
C SER A 49 -0.14 -0.34 6.06
N MET A 50 0.11 -1.62 6.38
CA MET A 50 0.80 -2.02 7.61
C MET A 50 2.29 -1.67 7.59
N LEU A 51 2.95 -1.83 6.44
CA LEU A 51 4.32 -1.36 6.26
C LEU A 51 4.42 0.16 6.40
N PHE A 52 3.50 0.89 5.78
CA PHE A 52 3.43 2.35 5.90
C PHE A 52 3.27 2.80 7.36
N CYS A 53 2.39 2.12 8.11
CA CYS A 53 2.20 2.35 9.54
C CYS A 53 3.51 2.17 10.32
N SER A 54 4.22 1.07 10.09
CA SER A 54 5.48 0.75 10.77
C SER A 54 6.58 1.79 10.48
N PHE A 55 6.76 2.18 9.22
CA PHE A 55 7.77 3.19 8.86
C PHE A 55 7.42 4.60 9.34
N SER A 56 6.13 4.93 9.34
CA SER A 56 5.65 6.26 9.76
C SER A 56 5.47 6.37 11.27
N LYS A 57 5.71 5.28 12.01
CA LYS A 57 5.48 5.17 13.47
C LYS A 57 4.06 5.60 13.86
N CYS A 58 3.08 5.30 13.01
CA CYS A 58 1.69 5.55 13.34
C CYS A 58 1.28 4.59 14.48
N THR A 59 0.64 5.14 15.51
CA THR A 59 0.19 4.41 16.69
C THR A 59 -1.32 4.21 16.72
N SER A 60 -2.05 4.86 15.81
CA SER A 60 -3.50 4.71 15.69
C SER A 60 -3.99 4.59 14.25
N LEU A 61 -5.12 3.90 14.05
CA LEU A 61 -5.78 3.80 12.74
C LEU A 61 -6.17 5.17 12.15
N ARG A 62 -6.42 6.17 13.02
CA ARG A 62 -6.71 7.54 12.60
C ARG A 62 -5.48 8.22 12.01
N GLU A 63 -4.30 8.01 12.61
CA GLU A 63 -3.03 8.52 12.07
C GLU A 63 -2.72 7.88 10.73
N ILE A 64 -2.88 6.56 10.59
CA ILE A 64 -2.63 5.85 9.34
C ILE A 64 -3.54 6.38 8.23
N SER A 65 -4.86 6.37 8.45
CA SER A 65 -5.83 6.84 7.46
C SER A 65 -5.66 8.32 7.10
N GLY A 66 -5.33 9.18 8.09
CA GLY A 66 -5.05 10.60 7.85
C GLY A 66 -3.76 10.83 7.05
N ALA A 67 -2.68 10.14 7.40
CA ALA A 67 -1.39 10.24 6.70
C ALA A 67 -1.50 9.72 5.26
N MET A 68 -2.18 8.60 5.03
CA MET A 68 -2.42 8.06 3.70
C MET A 68 -3.36 8.95 2.87
N LEU A 69 -4.34 9.60 3.50
CA LEU A 69 -5.18 10.59 2.83
C LEU A 69 -4.39 11.83 2.42
N GLY A 70 -3.43 12.29 3.22
CA GLY A 70 -2.50 13.36 2.85
C GLY A 70 -1.60 13.02 1.66
N LEU A 71 -1.43 11.73 1.35
CA LEU A 71 -0.74 11.23 0.17
C LEU A 71 -1.66 11.04 -1.05
N SER A 72 -2.95 11.36 -0.92
CA SER A 72 -3.91 11.34 -2.02
C SER A 72 -3.45 12.25 -3.15
N GLY A 73 -3.47 11.74 -4.39
CA GLY A 73 -2.92 12.41 -5.56
C GLY A 73 -1.49 12.00 -5.95
N LYS A 74 -0.77 11.26 -5.08
CA LYS A 74 0.53 10.63 -5.41
C LYS A 74 0.50 9.10 -5.29
N THR A 75 -0.68 8.48 -5.19
CA THR A 75 -0.90 7.04 -4.94
C THR A 75 -0.18 6.12 -5.93
N SER A 76 -0.05 6.53 -7.21
CA SER A 76 0.72 5.78 -8.22
C SER A 76 2.19 5.56 -7.83
N SER A 77 2.75 6.45 -7.00
CA SER A 77 4.12 6.32 -6.47
C SER A 77 4.22 5.29 -5.33
N PHE A 78 3.11 4.93 -4.70
CA PHE A 78 3.03 4.09 -3.51
C PHE A 78 2.49 2.67 -3.78
N GLN A 79 2.23 2.32 -5.05
CA GLN A 79 1.64 1.04 -5.48
C GLN A 79 0.33 0.67 -4.75
N LEU A 80 -0.36 1.67 -4.21
CA LEU A 80 -1.66 1.52 -3.54
C LEU A 80 -2.77 1.89 -4.51
N ASN A 81 -3.71 0.97 -4.71
CA ASN A 81 -4.84 1.21 -5.59
C ASN A 81 -5.94 1.99 -4.88
N HIS A 82 -6.10 1.77 -3.58
CA HIS A 82 -7.11 2.45 -2.78
C HIS A 82 -6.53 2.93 -1.45
N ILE A 83 -6.87 4.18 -1.08
CA ILE A 83 -6.56 4.70 0.25
C ILE A 83 -7.60 4.14 1.21
N PRO A 84 -7.18 3.37 2.23
CA PRO A 84 -8.12 2.73 3.12
C PRO A 84 -8.75 3.74 4.08
N LYS A 85 -10.05 3.60 4.31
CA LYS A 85 -10.74 4.32 5.39
C LYS A 85 -10.41 3.67 6.72
N ARG A 86 -10.50 4.43 7.81
CA ARG A 86 -10.30 3.91 9.18
C ARG A 86 -11.14 2.66 9.46
N SER A 87 -12.41 2.64 9.05
CA SER A 87 -13.30 1.49 9.25
C SER A 87 -12.80 0.25 8.53
N THR A 88 -12.24 0.41 7.32
CA THR A 88 -11.66 -0.70 6.54
C THR A 88 -10.40 -1.25 7.21
N LEU A 89 -9.52 -0.38 7.72
CA LEU A 89 -8.34 -0.80 8.47
C LEU A 89 -8.67 -1.49 9.80
N SER A 90 -9.87 -1.25 10.34
CA SER A 90 -10.32 -1.86 11.60
C SER A 90 -10.97 -3.23 11.40
N ASP A 91 -11.45 -3.50 10.19
CA ASP A 91 -12.15 -4.73 9.80
C ASP A 91 -11.20 -5.79 9.22
N ALA A 92 -10.09 -5.33 8.63
CA ALA A 92 -9.02 -6.13 8.07
C ALA A 92 -8.05 -6.69 9.13
#